data_AF-A0A1G6PWS0-F1
#
_entry.id   AF-A0A1G6PWS0-F1
#
_cell.length_a   1.000
_cell.length_b   1.000
_cell.length_c   1.000
_cell.angle_alpha   90.00
_cell.angle_beta   90.00
_cell.angle_gamma   90.00
#
_symmetry.space_group_name_H-M   'P 1'
#
loop_
_entity.id
_entity.type
_entity.pdbx_description
1 polymer ?
#
loop_
_entity_poly.entity_id
_entity_poly.type
_entity_poly.pdbx_seq_one_letter_code
_entity_poly.pdbx_strand_id
1 'polypeptide(L)'
;MTIDATALHARIAELALALPEASEKLSHGSASFQVAGKKMFAYFLHDHHGDGITSVCVKTSGLEEQAMLIEADPNIYYRPAYIAHQGWIGLRLDQGEPDWYQVAHRLAVSWQLAAPKRLAAMMGV
;
A
#
# COMPACT_ATOMS: atom_id res chain seq x y z
N MET A 1 12.74 -17.77 -9.29
CA MET A 1 13.33 -16.44 -9.07
C MET A 1 13.14 -16.12 -7.60
N THR A 2 14.20 -15.75 -6.89
CA THR A 2 14.08 -15.27 -5.50
C THR A 2 13.53 -13.86 -5.54
N ILE A 3 12.47 -13.58 -4.76
CA ILE A 3 11.95 -12.22 -4.61
C ILE A 3 12.99 -11.40 -3.86
N ASP A 4 13.42 -10.28 -4.45
CA ASP A 4 14.28 -9.31 -3.77
C ASP A 4 13.40 -8.30 -3.04
N ALA A 5 13.10 -8.62 -1.78
CA ALA A 5 12.26 -7.78 -0.94
C ALA A 5 12.88 -6.39 -0.69
N THR A 6 14.21 -6.28 -0.67
CA THR A 6 14.90 -5.00 -0.51
C THR A 6 14.70 -4.11 -1.74
N ALA A 7 14.84 -4.67 -2.94
CA ALA A 7 14.58 -3.93 -4.18
C ALA A 7 13.10 -3.51 -4.29
N LEU A 8 12.16 -4.40 -3.94
CA LEU A 8 10.73 -4.08 -3.92
C LEU A 8 10.40 -2.99 -2.90
N HIS A 9 10.95 -3.08 -1.69
CA HIS A 9 10.79 -2.05 -0.67
C HIS A 9 11.32 -0.70 -1.15
N ALA A 10 12.54 -0.66 -1.71
CA ALA A 10 13.13 0.57 -2.23
C ALA A 10 12.24 1.21 -3.30
N ARG A 11 11.64 0.40 -4.20
CA ARG A 11 10.73 0.89 -5.23
C ARG A 11 9.41 1.42 -4.66
N ILE A 12 8.85 0.75 -3.65
CA ILE A 12 7.67 1.25 -2.93
C ILE A 12 7.99 2.56 -2.21
N ALA A 13 9.15 2.64 -1.56
CA ALA A 13 9.59 3.85 -0.87
C ALA A 13 9.75 5.03 -1.83
N GLU A 14 10.36 4.82 -3.00
CA GLU A 14 10.46 5.84 -4.05
C GLU A 14 9.08 6.40 -4.44
N LEU A 15 8.11 5.53 -4.74
CA LEU A 15 6.76 5.91 -5.14
C LEU A 15 5.98 6.60 -4.01
N ALA A 16 6.06 6.06 -2.79
CA ALA A 16 5.33 6.57 -1.65
C ALA A 16 5.88 7.92 -1.15
N LEU A 17 7.21 8.09 -1.15
CA LEU A 17 7.87 9.31 -0.68
C LEU A 17 7.81 10.46 -1.70
N ALA A 18 7.47 10.17 -2.96
CA ALA A 18 7.14 11.20 -3.95
C ALA A 18 5.81 11.91 -3.65
N LEU A 19 4.95 11.34 -2.78
CA LEU A 19 3.67 11.95 -2.41
C LEU A 19 3.87 13.08 -1.37
N PRO A 20 3.07 14.16 -1.42
CA PRO A 20 3.28 15.32 -0.54
C PRO A 20 3.20 14.97 0.95
N GLU A 21 4.15 15.49 1.72
CA GLU A 21 4.27 15.25 3.17
C GLU A 21 4.25 13.75 3.56
N ALA A 22 4.67 12.85 2.66
CA ALA A 22 4.89 11.46 2.98
C ALA A 22 6.21 11.27 3.74
N SER A 23 6.19 10.34 4.70
CA SER A 23 7.38 9.92 5.43
C SER A 23 7.30 8.43 5.73
N GLU A 24 8.46 7.79 5.80
CA GLU A 24 8.59 6.39 6.17
C GLU A 24 8.93 6.25 7.65
N LYS A 25 8.39 5.22 8.29
CA LYS A 25 8.79 4.77 9.62
C LYS A 25 8.60 3.26 9.76
N LEU A 26 9.21 2.69 10.80
CA LEU A 26 8.89 1.33 11.21
C LEU A 26 7.62 1.30 12.06
N SER A 27 6.74 0.34 11.78
CA SER A 27 5.56 0.02 12.60
C SER A 27 5.49 -1.49 12.75
N HIS A 28 5.54 -1.99 13.98
CA HIS A 28 5.47 -3.44 14.27
C HIS A 28 6.43 -4.28 13.40
N GLY A 29 7.64 -3.77 13.15
CA GLY A 29 8.67 -4.44 12.35
C GLY A 29 8.53 -4.32 10.83
N SER A 30 7.50 -3.62 10.33
CA SER A 30 7.28 -3.42 8.89
C SER A 30 7.49 -1.96 8.48
N ALA A 31 8.06 -1.76 7.28
CA ALA A 31 8.17 -0.43 6.67
C ALA A 31 6.77 0.14 6.41
N SER A 32 6.52 1.34 6.91
CA SER A 32 5.20 1.98 6.92
C SER A 32 5.29 3.43 6.48
N PHE A 33 4.31 3.87 5.71
CA PHE A 33 4.28 5.21 5.15
C PHE A 33 3.10 5.99 5.70
N GLN A 34 3.37 7.22 6.15
CA GLN A 34 2.38 8.12 6.74
C GLN A 34 2.42 9.49 6.08
N VAL A 35 1.26 10.13 6.02
CA VAL A 35 1.12 11.52 5.55
C VAL A 35 1.05 12.48 6.73
N ALA A 36 1.75 13.61 6.61
CA ALA A 36 1.80 14.70 7.59
C ALA A 36 2.17 14.24 9.01
N GLY A 37 2.96 13.16 9.12
CA GLY A 37 3.36 12.57 10.40
C GLY A 37 2.25 11.92 11.24
N LYS A 38 1.04 11.76 10.68
CA LYS A 38 -0.17 11.45 11.47
C LYS A 38 -0.87 10.16 11.05
N LYS A 39 -1.21 10.02 9.77
CA LYS A 39 -2.06 8.93 9.29
C LYS A 39 -1.29 8.03 8.34
N MET A 40 -1.35 6.73 8.59
CA MET A 40 -0.77 5.72 7.71
C MET A 40 -1.58 5.60 6.44
N PHE A 41 -0.89 5.42 5.31
CA PHE A 41 -1.51 5.15 4.01
C PHE A 41 -0.89 3.94 3.30
N ALA A 42 0.29 3.45 3.71
CA ALA A 42 0.82 2.22 3.17
C ALA A 42 1.63 1.42 4.20
N TYR A 43 1.64 0.10 4.06
CA TYR A 43 2.54 -0.81 4.75
C TYR A 43 3.20 -1.72 3.72
N PHE A 44 4.53 -1.78 3.71
CA PHE A 44 5.24 -2.81 2.97
C PHE A 44 5.42 -4.03 3.88
N LEU A 45 4.89 -5.17 3.45
CA LEU A 45 4.92 -6.42 4.18
C LEU A 45 5.73 -7.44 3.38
N HIS A 46 6.65 -8.12 4.04
CA HIS A 46 7.39 -9.23 3.47
C HIS A 46 7.42 -10.38 4.48
N ASP A 47 6.94 -11.54 4.04
CA ASP A 47 6.83 -12.77 4.84
C ASP A 47 6.20 -12.52 6.22
N HIS A 48 5.10 -11.77 6.21
CA HIS A 48 4.50 -11.28 7.45
C HIS A 48 3.78 -12.43 8.14
N HIS A 49 4.30 -12.85 9.30
CA HIS A 49 3.86 -14.06 10.01
C HIS A 49 4.17 -15.38 9.29
N GLY A 50 5.19 -15.42 8.42
CA GLY A 50 5.56 -16.64 7.72
C GLY A 50 4.58 -17.03 6.61
N ASP A 51 3.81 -16.07 6.10
CA ASP A 51 2.82 -16.29 5.04
C ASP A 51 3.46 -16.39 3.64
N GLY A 52 4.76 -16.11 3.52
CA GLY A 52 5.50 -16.10 2.26
C GLY A 52 5.09 -14.97 1.30
N ILE A 53 4.33 -13.97 1.77
CA ILE A 53 3.77 -12.91 0.93
C ILE A 53 4.67 -11.69 0.94
N THR A 54 4.99 -11.16 -0.24
CA THR A 54 5.51 -9.79 -0.37
C THR A 54 4.44 -8.89 -0.97
N SER A 55 4.06 -7.83 -0.25
CA SER A 55 2.97 -6.96 -0.65
C SER A 55 3.13 -5.52 -0.19
N VAL A 56 2.37 -4.63 -0.81
CA VAL A 56 2.06 -3.33 -0.24
C VAL A 56 0.59 -3.28 0.14
N CYS A 57 0.29 -3.00 1.40
CA CYS A 57 -1.05 -2.81 1.90
C CYS A 57 -1.44 -1.33 1.83
N VAL A 58 -2.59 -1.03 1.25
CA VAL A 58 -3.09 0.32 1.00
C VAL A 58 -4.55 0.45 1.45
N LYS A 59 -5.03 1.67 1.67
CA LYS A 59 -6.42 1.95 2.02
C LYS A 59 -7.31 1.89 0.77
N THR A 60 -8.54 1.45 0.98
CA THR A 60 -9.66 1.60 0.06
C THR A 60 -10.68 2.56 0.67
N SER A 61 -11.60 3.08 -0.15
CA SER A 61 -12.72 3.92 0.28
C SER A 61 -13.69 3.21 1.23
N GLY A 62 -13.69 1.88 1.23
CA GLY A 62 -14.49 1.04 2.13
C GLY A 62 -14.42 -0.44 1.76
N LEU A 63 -15.11 -1.27 2.54
CA LEU A 63 -15.11 -2.74 2.35
C LEU A 63 -15.72 -3.17 1.00
N GLU A 64 -16.60 -2.38 0.42
CA GLU A 64 -17.20 -2.65 -0.90
C GLU A 64 -16.16 -2.54 -2.02
N GLU A 65 -15.40 -1.43 -2.07
CA GLU A 65 -14.28 -1.31 -3.02
C GLU A 65 -13.25 -2.43 -2.81
N GLN A 66 -12.89 -2.72 -1.56
CA GLN A 66 -11.98 -3.82 -1.25
C GLN A 66 -12.47 -5.15 -1.81
N ALA A 67 -13.75 -5.49 -1.62
CA ALA A 67 -14.32 -6.74 -2.12
C ALA A 67 -14.31 -6.78 -3.65
N MET A 68 -14.71 -5.70 -4.32
CA MET A 68 -14.72 -5.60 -5.79
C MET A 68 -13.33 -5.79 -6.40
N LEU A 69 -12.28 -5.23 -5.77
CA LEU A 69 -10.91 -5.38 -6.27
C LEU A 69 -10.39 -6.81 -6.15
N ILE A 70 -10.69 -7.46 -5.03
CA ILE A 70 -10.32 -8.88 -4.84
C ILE A 70 -11.07 -9.77 -5.83
N GLU A 71 -12.33 -9.48 -6.11
CA GLU A 71 -13.10 -10.21 -7.13
C GLU A 71 -12.56 -9.99 -8.54
N ALA A 72 -12.17 -8.76 -8.87
CA ALA A 72 -11.64 -8.40 -10.17
C ALA A 72 -10.27 -9.05 -10.47
N ASP A 73 -9.37 -9.12 -9.47
CA ASP A 73 -8.08 -9.78 -9.61
C ASP A 73 -7.61 -10.42 -8.29
N PRO A 74 -8.03 -11.67 -8.01
CA PRO A 74 -7.70 -12.37 -6.77
C PRO A 74 -6.25 -12.85 -6.70
N ASN A 75 -5.49 -12.77 -7.80
CA ASN A 75 -4.07 -13.11 -7.79
C ASN A 75 -3.23 -11.93 -7.27
N ILE A 76 -3.67 -10.71 -7.57
CA ILE A 76 -2.97 -9.48 -7.15
C ILE A 76 -3.49 -8.97 -5.82
N TYR A 77 -4.79 -9.06 -5.57
CA TYR A 77 -5.41 -8.49 -4.39
C TYR A 77 -5.81 -9.52 -3.34
N TYR A 78 -5.57 -9.20 -2.07
CA TYR A 78 -5.99 -10.06 -0.95
C TYR A 78 -6.40 -9.26 0.29
N ARG A 79 -7.03 -9.94 1.25
CA ARG A 79 -7.38 -9.38 2.56
C ARG A 79 -6.19 -9.56 3.52
N PRO A 80 -5.44 -8.51 3.88
CA PRO A 80 -4.36 -8.60 4.85
C PRO A 80 -4.88 -8.88 6.27
N ALA A 81 -4.12 -9.67 7.03
CA ALA A 81 -4.42 -9.93 8.42
C ALA A 81 -4.53 -8.63 9.24
N TYR A 82 -5.40 -8.61 10.25
CA TYR A 82 -5.62 -7.52 11.21
C TYR A 82 -6.12 -6.18 10.68
N ILE A 83 -5.83 -5.79 9.45
CA ILE A 83 -6.17 -4.46 8.93
C ILE A 83 -7.26 -4.50 7.85
N ALA A 84 -7.57 -5.68 7.27
CA ALA A 84 -8.61 -5.80 6.24
C ALA A 84 -9.98 -5.27 6.68
N HIS A 85 -10.38 -5.53 7.94
CA HIS A 85 -11.67 -5.04 8.47
C HIS A 85 -11.75 -3.51 8.57
N GLN A 86 -10.61 -2.81 8.50
CA GLN A 86 -10.54 -1.35 8.49
C GLN A 86 -10.45 -0.78 7.06
N GLY A 87 -10.77 -1.58 6.03
CA GLY A 87 -10.75 -1.17 4.63
C GLY A 87 -9.35 -1.14 4.00
N TRP A 88 -8.40 -1.93 4.51
CA TRP A 88 -7.08 -2.09 3.89
C TRP A 88 -7.03 -3.29 2.96
N ILE A 89 -6.37 -3.16 1.82
CA ILE A 89 -6.20 -4.23 0.84
C ILE A 89 -4.71 -4.43 0.58
N GLY A 90 -4.29 -5.68 0.41
CA GLY A 90 -2.91 -6.01 0.03
C GLY A 90 -2.80 -6.17 -1.48
N LEU A 91 -1.76 -5.57 -2.07
CA LEU A 91 -1.33 -5.80 -3.45
C LEU A 91 -0.09 -6.69 -3.42
N ARG A 92 -0.18 -7.90 -3.96
CA ARG A 92 0.93 -8.84 -4.10
C ARG A 92 1.97 -8.28 -5.08
N LEU A 93 3.24 -8.33 -4.67
CA LEU A 93 4.41 -7.93 -5.46
C LEU A 93 5.28 -9.13 -5.86
N ASP A 94 4.82 -10.34 -5.56
CA ASP A 94 5.55 -11.60 -5.68
C ASP A 94 4.94 -12.57 -6.70
N GLN A 95 3.92 -12.13 -7.46
CA GLN A 95 3.27 -12.92 -8.52
C GLN A 95 3.89 -12.71 -9.91
N GLY A 96 5.06 -12.07 -9.99
CA GLY A 96 5.72 -11.70 -11.25
C GLY A 96 6.28 -10.29 -11.20
N GLU A 97 6.46 -9.66 -12.37
CA GLU A 97 6.78 -8.24 -12.46
C GLU A 97 5.56 -7.40 -12.03
N PRO A 98 5.67 -6.58 -10.96
CA PRO A 98 4.56 -5.74 -10.54
C PRO A 98 4.22 -4.69 -11.60
N ASP A 99 2.93 -4.46 -11.85
CA ASP A 99 2.48 -3.28 -12.57
C ASP A 99 2.71 -2.03 -11.71
N TRP A 100 3.85 -1.38 -11.93
CA TRP A 100 4.24 -0.20 -11.17
C TRP A 100 3.31 0.99 -11.37
N TYR A 101 2.57 1.06 -12.49
CA TYR A 101 1.56 2.09 -12.68
C TYR A 101 0.36 1.85 -11.75
N GLN A 102 -0.13 0.60 -11.69
CA GLN A 102 -1.20 0.21 -10.78
C GLN A 102 -0.81 0.42 -9.31
N VAL A 103 0.42 0.05 -8.94
CA VAL A 103 0.96 0.24 -7.59
C VAL A 103 1.01 1.73 -7.23
N ALA A 104 1.58 2.57 -8.11
CA ALA A 104 1.65 4.01 -7.89
C ALA A 104 0.26 4.65 -7.75
N HIS A 105 -0.68 4.26 -8.62
CA HIS A 105 -2.07 4.72 -8.55
C HIS A 105 -2.72 4.37 -7.20
N ARG A 106 -2.56 3.13 -6.74
CA ARG A 106 -3.14 2.67 -5.47
C ARG A 106 -2.51 3.34 -4.25
N LEU A 107 -1.21 3.61 -4.27
CA LEU A 107 -0.53 4.42 -3.26
C LEU A 107 -1.10 5.84 -3.21
N ALA A 108 -1.30 6.49 -4.37
CA ALA A 108 -1.86 7.83 -4.44
C ALA A 108 -3.30 7.91 -3.93
N VAL A 109 -4.18 6.97 -4.32
CA VAL A 109 -5.56 6.89 -3.80
C VAL A 109 -5.56 6.71 -2.29
N SER A 110 -4.74 5.79 -1.78
CA SER A 110 -4.64 5.56 -0.33
C SER A 110 -4.12 6.78 0.43
N TRP A 111 -3.13 7.48 -0.13
CA TRP A 111 -2.63 8.73 0.42
C TRP A 111 -3.74 9.79 0.46
N GLN A 112 -4.54 9.93 -0.59
CA GLN A 112 -5.66 10.89 -0.63
C GLN A 112 -6.69 10.60 0.47
N LEU A 113 -6.99 9.31 0.72
CA LEU A 113 -7.90 8.89 1.80
C LEU A 113 -7.32 9.17 3.20
N ALA A 114 -6.01 9.18 3.35
CA ALA A 114 -5.33 9.48 4.61
C ALA A 114 -5.04 10.99 4.80
N ALA A 115 -4.88 11.73 3.71
CA ALA A 115 -4.40 13.10 3.70
C ALA A 115 -5.41 14.06 4.38
N PRO A 116 -4.93 15.07 5.12
CA PRO A 116 -5.75 16.22 5.50
C PRO A 116 -6.34 16.90 4.27
N LYS A 117 -7.57 17.44 4.38
CA LYS A 117 -8.29 18.11 3.27
C LYS A 117 -7.44 19.13 2.51
N ARG A 118 -6.56 19.86 3.22
CA ARG A 118 -5.65 20.86 2.62
C ARG A 118 -4.68 20.24 1.61
N LEU A 119 -4.13 19.06 1.92
CA LEU A 119 -3.18 18.37 1.05
C LEU A 119 -3.87 17.65 -0.10
N ALA A 120 -5.02 17.03 0.17
CA ALA A 120 -5.81 16.38 -0.88
C ALA A 120 -6.18 17.37 -2.01
N ALA A 121 -6.44 18.63 -1.67
CA ALA A 121 -6.74 19.68 -2.65
C ALA A 121 -5.54 20.09 -3.54
N MET A 122 -4.29 19.82 -3.14
CA MET A 122 -3.08 20.15 -3.93
C MET A 122 -2.77 19.10 -5.01
N MET A 123 -3.37 17.91 -4.93
CA MET A 123 -3.20 16.83 -5.91
C MET A 123 -4.26 16.86 -7.02
N GLY A 124 -5.00 17.97 -7.15
CA GLY A 124 -6.05 18.13 -8.16
C GLY A 124 -5.54 18.79 -9.44
N VAL A 125 -5.24 17.97 -10.45
CA VAL A 125 -5.57 18.19 -11.87
C VAL A 125 -6.00 16.86 -12.46
#